data_AF-A0A7C7DZ29-F1
#
_entry.id   AF-A0A7C7DZ29-F1
#
_cell.length_a   1.000
_cell.length_b   1.000
_cell.length_c   1.000
_cell.angle_alpha   90.00
_cell.angle_beta   90.00
_cell.angle_gamma   90.00
#
_symmetry.space_group_name_H-M   'P 1'
#
loop_
_entity.id
_entity.type
_entity.pdbx_description
1 polymer ?
#
loop_
_entity_poly.entity_id
_entity_poly.type
_entity_poly.pdbx_seq_one_letter_code
_entity_poly.pdbx_strand_id
1 'polypeptide(L)'
;MKVLFIGESFMIHTQEAKGYDVFTFDRYEEATGYIKNALQANNIEFVHIPCHRVDMDFPATVQELAQYDVVMISDCGANTFNLPMSTFIHLKRSPNKLEMIKEYVENGGAFVMIGGYLTFQGIQARGCYRRSPIEDILPVNLLDGDDRVEKCQG
;
A
#
# COMPACT_ATOMS: atom_id res chain seq x y z
N MET A 1 -0.79 3.16 21.63
CA MET A 1 -0.17 3.30 20.30
C MET A 1 -1.19 2.83 19.26
N LYS A 2 -1.38 3.60 18.19
CA LYS A 2 -2.36 3.40 17.14
C LYS A 2 -1.67 3.42 15.78
N VAL A 3 -1.81 2.32 15.05
CA VAL A 3 -1.15 2.09 13.76
C VAL A 3 -2.20 2.13 12.65
N LEU A 4 -1.93 2.94 11.63
CA LEU A 4 -2.61 2.85 10.34
C LEU A 4 -1.82 1.90 9.44
N PHE A 5 -2.42 0.78 9.06
CA PHE A 5 -1.85 -0.21 8.16
C PHE A 5 -2.57 -0.17 6.83
N ILE A 6 -1.84 0.05 5.73
CA ILE A 6 -2.40 0.21 4.39
C ILE A 6 -1.84 -0.88 3.48
N GLY A 7 -2.74 -1.61 2.84
CA GLY A 7 -2.38 -2.63 1.84
C GLY A 7 -2.70 -4.07 2.29
N GLU A 8 -1.85 -5.03 1.92
CA GLU A 8 -2.04 -6.48 2.15
C GLU A 8 -3.44 -6.99 1.80
N SER A 9 -3.97 -6.52 0.67
CA SER A 9 -5.28 -6.96 0.18
C SER A 9 -5.25 -7.06 -1.34
N PHE A 10 -5.83 -8.12 -1.88
CA PHE A 10 -5.81 -8.37 -3.31
C PHE A 10 -7.08 -9.09 -3.75
N MET A 11 -7.42 -8.88 -5.02
CA MET A 11 -8.53 -9.56 -5.69
C MET A 11 -7.94 -10.42 -6.81
N ILE A 12 -8.24 -11.71 -6.76
CA ILE A 12 -7.68 -12.70 -7.67
C ILE A 12 -8.78 -13.10 -8.64
N HIS A 13 -8.59 -12.71 -9.90
CA HIS A 13 -9.37 -13.22 -11.02
C HIS A 13 -8.73 -14.53 -11.50
N THR A 14 -9.48 -15.62 -11.47
CA THR A 14 -9.02 -16.94 -11.90
C THR A 14 -9.80 -17.39 -13.12
N GLN A 15 -9.09 -17.88 -14.13
CA GLN A 15 -9.66 -18.59 -15.27
C GLN A 15 -9.21 -20.05 -15.22
N GLU A 16 -10.16 -20.98 -15.19
CA GLU A 16 -9.92 -22.42 -15.29
C GLU A 16 -10.36 -22.93 -16.66
N ALA A 17 -9.49 -23.69 -17.32
CA ALA A 17 -9.78 -24.36 -18.59
C ALA A 17 -9.71 -25.88 -18.39
N LYS A 18 -10.79 -26.60 -18.75
CA LYS A 18 -10.93 -28.05 -18.61
C LYS A 18 -11.50 -28.64 -19.89
N GLY A 19 -10.61 -29.14 -20.76
CA GLY A 19 -11.01 -29.65 -22.07
C GLY A 19 -11.60 -28.53 -22.93
N TYR A 20 -12.88 -28.64 -23.28
CA TYR A 20 -13.61 -27.62 -24.04
C TYR A 20 -14.06 -26.43 -23.17
N ASP A 21 -14.22 -26.64 -21.87
CA ASP A 21 -14.87 -25.68 -21.00
C ASP A 21 -13.88 -24.67 -20.41
N VAL A 22 -14.31 -23.40 -20.36
CA VAL A 22 -13.61 -22.33 -19.65
C VAL A 22 -14.60 -21.64 -18.73
N PHE A 23 -14.21 -21.44 -17.48
CA PHE A 23 -14.98 -20.66 -16.52
C PHE A 23 -14.06 -19.78 -15.69
N THR A 24 -14.63 -18.70 -15.16
CA THR A 24 -13.89 -17.74 -14.34
C THR A 24 -14.55 -17.55 -12.98
N PHE A 25 -13.76 -17.25 -11.97
CA PHE A 25 -14.24 -16.82 -10.66
C PHE A 25 -13.26 -15.83 -10.03
N ASP A 26 -13.81 -14.97 -9.17
CA ASP A 26 -13.05 -13.97 -8.42
C ASP A 26 -13.05 -14.33 -6.94
N ARG A 27 -11.95 -14.02 -6.25
CA ARG A 27 -11.88 -14.07 -4.79
C ARG A 27 -11.12 -12.88 -4.22
N TYR A 28 -11.51 -12.46 -3.03
CA TYR A 28 -10.83 -11.42 -2.27
C TYR A 28 -10.08 -12.05 -1.10
N GLU A 29 -8.86 -11.59 -0.86
CA GLU A 29 -8.00 -12.05 0.23
C GLU A 29 -7.30 -10.87 0.90
N GLU A 30 -7.05 -11.03 2.20
CA GLU A 30 -6.21 -10.14 3.01
C GLU A 30 -5.11 -10.96 3.69
N ALA A 31 -3.89 -10.45 3.69
CA ALA A 31 -2.72 -11.11 4.27
C ALA A 31 -2.23 -10.42 5.56
N THR A 32 -3.12 -9.73 6.28
CA THR A 32 -2.77 -8.95 7.50
C THR A 32 -2.70 -9.78 8.79
N GLY A 33 -3.11 -11.05 8.78
CA GLY A 33 -3.35 -11.83 9.99
C GLY A 33 -2.17 -11.87 10.97
N TYR A 34 -0.95 -12.12 10.48
CA TYR A 34 0.25 -12.19 11.33
C TYR A 34 0.58 -10.86 11.98
N ILE A 35 0.67 -9.78 11.20
CA ILE A 35 1.03 -8.46 11.72
C ILE A 35 -0.04 -7.89 12.64
N LYS A 36 -1.32 -8.07 12.28
CA LYS A 36 -2.45 -7.67 13.12
C LYS A 36 -2.38 -8.34 14.49
N ASN A 37 -2.21 -9.67 14.51
CA ASN A 37 -2.13 -10.42 15.76
C ASN A 37 -0.91 -9.99 16.60
N ALA A 38 0.25 -9.79 15.97
CA ALA A 38 1.46 -9.35 16.66
C ALA A 38 1.31 -7.96 17.30
N LEU A 39 0.70 -7.00 16.58
CA LEU A 39 0.46 -5.66 17.10
C LEU A 39 -0.58 -5.67 18.22
N GLN A 40 -1.72 -6.35 18.02
CA GLN A 40 -2.78 -6.42 19.02
C GLN A 40 -2.35 -7.14 20.30
N ALA A 41 -1.52 -8.19 20.19
CA ALA A 41 -0.94 -8.87 21.36
C ALA A 41 -0.07 -7.94 22.23
N ASN A 42 0.41 -6.82 21.67
CA ASN A 42 1.17 -5.79 22.36
C ASN A 42 0.32 -4.55 22.71
N ASN A 43 -1.01 -4.67 22.74
CA ASN A 43 -1.96 -3.58 23.02
C ASN A 43 -1.84 -2.38 22.05
N ILE A 44 -1.46 -2.66 20.81
CA ILE A 44 -1.39 -1.65 19.73
C ILE A 44 -2.71 -1.70 18.97
N GLU A 45 -3.38 -0.56 18.87
CA GLU A 45 -4.59 -0.43 18.05
C GLU A 45 -4.21 -0.55 16.56
N PHE A 46 -4.86 -1.48 15.87
CA PHE A 46 -4.60 -1.78 14.46
C PHE A 46 -5.78 -1.30 13.61
N VAL A 47 -5.56 -0.26 12.82
CA VAL A 47 -6.52 0.26 11.84
C VAL A 47 -6.05 -0.13 10.44
N HIS A 48 -6.88 -0.83 9.69
CA HIS A 48 -6.51 -1.35 8.37
C HIS A 48 -7.30 -0.67 7.26
N ILE A 49 -6.60 -0.24 6.22
CA ILE A 49 -7.17 0.19 4.95
C ILE A 49 -6.68 -0.76 3.85
N PRO A 50 -7.55 -1.62 3.31
CA PRO A 50 -7.26 -2.41 2.11
C PRO A 50 -6.88 -1.52 0.92
N CYS A 51 -6.07 -2.04 -0.01
CA CYS A 51 -5.64 -1.35 -1.24
C CYS A 51 -6.80 -0.67 -1.98
N HIS A 52 -7.90 -1.40 -2.21
CA HIS A 52 -9.06 -0.90 -2.96
C HIS A 52 -9.90 0.14 -2.18
N ARG A 53 -9.65 0.31 -0.87
CA ARG A 53 -10.32 1.28 0.01
C ARG A 53 -9.52 2.57 0.20
N VAL A 54 -8.25 2.62 -0.20
CA VAL A 54 -7.40 3.82 -0.06
C VAL A 54 -8.03 5.06 -0.69
N ASP A 55 -8.76 4.93 -1.79
CA ASP A 55 -9.40 6.10 -2.40
C ASP A 55 -10.47 6.73 -1.48
N MET A 56 -11.21 5.89 -0.75
CA MET A 56 -12.39 6.29 0.03
C MET A 56 -12.08 6.56 1.51
N ASP A 57 -11.16 5.79 2.09
CA ASP A 57 -10.96 5.73 3.55
C ASP A 57 -9.66 6.38 4.00
N PHE A 58 -8.76 6.72 3.07
CA PHE A 58 -7.54 7.41 3.44
C PHE A 58 -7.87 8.76 4.07
N PRO A 59 -7.21 9.15 5.17
CA PRO A 59 -7.51 10.40 5.86
C PRO A 59 -7.47 11.60 4.90
N ALA A 60 -8.42 12.52 5.04
CA ALA A 60 -8.58 13.63 4.10
C ALA A 60 -7.56 14.76 4.35
N THR A 61 -6.96 14.79 5.54
CA THR A 61 -6.01 15.82 5.97
C THR A 61 -4.82 15.22 6.72
N VAL A 62 -3.71 15.96 6.78
CA VAL A 62 -2.53 15.58 7.57
C VAL A 62 -2.86 15.55 9.07
N GLN A 63 -3.79 16.38 9.53
CA GLN A 63 -4.26 16.38 10.92
C GLN A 63 -5.01 15.09 11.28
N GLU A 64 -5.77 14.53 10.35
CA GLU A 64 -6.39 13.21 10.54
C GLU A 64 -5.35 12.08 10.49
N LEU A 65 -4.31 12.18 9.64
CA LEU A 65 -3.16 11.25 9.67
C LEU A 65 -2.41 11.32 11.00
N ALA A 66 -2.28 12.52 11.60
CA ALA A 66 -1.59 12.72 12.87
C ALA A 66 -2.27 12.05 14.07
N GLN A 67 -3.48 11.49 13.90
CA GLN A 67 -4.12 10.65 14.91
C GLN A 67 -3.46 9.26 15.04
N TYR A 68 -2.63 8.87 14.08
CA TYR A 68 -1.89 7.61 14.08
C TYR A 68 -0.45 7.85 14.52
N ASP A 69 0.03 7.02 15.45
CA ASP A 69 1.41 7.05 15.91
C ASP A 69 2.37 6.51 14.83
N VAL A 70 1.88 5.59 13.98
CA VAL A 70 2.65 5.01 12.87
C VAL A 70 1.74 4.80 11.66
N VAL A 71 2.23 5.17 10.47
CA VAL A 71 1.63 4.81 9.17
C VAL A 71 2.49 3.74 8.51
N MET A 72 1.88 2.62 8.15
CA MET A 72 2.53 1.49 7.49
C MET A 72 1.95 1.28 6.10
N ILE A 73 2.80 1.10 5.09
CA ILE A 73 2.41 0.65 3.74
C ILE A 73 3.06 -0.71 3.48
N SER A 74 2.25 -1.68 3.06
CA SER A 74 2.69 -3.03 2.72
C SER A 74 1.94 -3.56 1.50
N ASP A 75 2.68 -3.94 0.47
CA ASP A 75 2.18 -4.50 -0.79
C ASP A 75 1.04 -3.68 -1.46
N CYS A 76 1.19 -2.35 -1.46
CA CYS A 76 0.28 -1.42 -2.12
C CYS A 76 1.07 -0.43 -2.98
N GLY A 77 0.81 -0.39 -4.29
CA GLY A 77 1.60 0.45 -5.21
C GLY A 77 1.25 1.94 -5.13
N ALA A 78 2.22 2.80 -5.45
CA ALA A 78 2.08 4.26 -5.42
C ALA A 78 0.90 4.79 -6.26
N ASN A 79 0.55 4.09 -7.34
CA ASN A 79 -0.58 4.46 -8.21
C ASN A 79 -1.92 4.47 -7.45
N THR A 80 -2.12 3.58 -6.48
CA THR A 80 -3.33 3.54 -5.65
C THR A 80 -3.55 4.85 -4.89
N PHE A 81 -2.45 5.53 -4.51
CA PHE A 81 -2.47 6.79 -3.80
C PHE A 81 -2.60 8.00 -4.75
N ASN A 82 -1.91 7.93 -5.90
CA ASN A 82 -1.79 9.03 -6.85
C ASN A 82 -2.93 9.13 -7.87
N LEU A 83 -3.69 8.04 -8.08
CA LEU A 83 -4.76 7.96 -9.07
C LEU A 83 -6.12 7.68 -8.42
N PRO A 84 -6.60 8.55 -7.50
CA PRO A 84 -7.97 8.44 -7.00
C PRO A 84 -8.96 8.56 -8.17
N MET A 85 -10.13 7.93 -8.06
CA MET A 85 -11.12 7.91 -9.15
C MET A 85 -11.58 9.32 -9.55
N SER A 86 -11.61 10.26 -8.59
CA SER A 86 -11.83 11.69 -8.82
C SER A 86 -10.86 12.29 -9.84
N THR A 87 -9.59 11.91 -9.80
CA THR A 87 -8.56 12.38 -10.72
C THR A 87 -8.53 11.55 -12.00
N PHE A 88 -8.53 10.23 -11.89
CA PHE A 88 -8.35 9.35 -13.05
C PHE A 88 -9.56 9.32 -13.99
N ILE A 89 -10.78 9.23 -13.44
CA ILE A 89 -12.02 9.14 -14.24
C ILE A 89 -12.67 10.51 -14.39
N HIS A 90 -12.73 11.29 -13.31
CA HIS A 90 -13.50 12.53 -13.29
C HIS A 90 -12.68 13.80 -13.60
N LEU A 91 -11.38 13.66 -13.87
CA LEU A 91 -10.47 14.74 -14.27
C LEU A 91 -10.43 15.91 -13.26
N LYS A 92 -10.68 15.62 -11.98
CA LYS A 92 -10.64 16.62 -10.90
C LYS A 92 -9.28 16.60 -10.22
N ARG A 93 -8.83 17.77 -9.77
CA ARG A 93 -7.70 17.87 -8.86
C ARG A 93 -8.06 17.19 -7.54
N SER A 94 -7.11 16.49 -6.94
CA SER A 94 -7.26 15.86 -5.63
C SER A 94 -5.95 16.03 -4.85
N PRO A 95 -6.00 16.03 -3.50
CA PRO A 95 -4.79 16.03 -2.69
C PRO A 95 -3.88 14.85 -3.04
N ASN A 96 -2.57 15.09 -3.04
CA ASN A 96 -1.60 14.01 -3.21
C ASN A 96 -1.39 13.30 -1.87
N LYS A 97 -1.93 12.09 -1.74
CA LYS A 97 -1.85 11.30 -0.51
C LYS A 97 -0.40 10.97 -0.09
N LEU A 98 0.53 10.83 -1.04
CA LEU A 98 1.93 10.57 -0.73
C LEU A 98 2.65 11.80 -0.18
N GLU A 99 2.33 13.00 -0.68
CA GLU A 99 2.80 14.26 -0.09
C GLU A 99 2.28 14.42 1.34
N MET A 100 1.02 14.04 1.59
CA MET A 100 0.45 14.07 2.94
C MET A 100 1.20 13.15 3.92
N ILE A 101 1.63 11.97 3.46
CA ILE A 101 2.46 11.06 4.28
C ILE A 101 3.83 11.67 4.55
N LYS A 102 4.46 12.27 3.53
CA LYS A 102 5.73 12.99 3.71
C LYS A 102 5.60 14.10 4.75
N GLU A 103 4.59 14.96 4.62
CA GLU A 103 4.33 16.05 5.58
C GLU A 103 4.04 15.50 6.99
N TYR A 104 3.31 14.39 7.12
CA TYR A 104 3.11 13.70 8.39
C TYR A 104 4.44 13.27 9.03
N VAL A 105 5.37 12.70 8.26
CA VAL A 105 6.68 12.29 8.76
C VAL A 105 7.57 13.48 9.12
N GLU A 106 7.58 14.53 8.29
CA GLU A 106 8.31 15.77 8.57
C GLU A 106 7.83 16.44 9.86
N ASN A 107 6.55 16.26 10.21
CA ASN A 107 5.96 16.72 11.46
C ASN A 107 6.19 15.76 12.67
N GLY A 108 7.03 14.74 12.52
CA GLY A 108 7.41 13.82 13.59
C GLY A 108 6.64 12.50 13.63
N GLY A 109 5.78 12.24 12.63
CA GLY A 109 5.10 10.96 12.46
C GLY A 109 6.06 9.83 12.07
N ALA A 110 5.74 8.59 12.45
CA ALA A 110 6.55 7.43 12.09
C ALA A 110 6.00 6.74 10.83
N PHE A 111 6.87 6.46 9.87
CA PHE A 111 6.51 5.76 8.64
C PHE A 111 7.28 4.45 8.49
N VAL A 112 6.57 3.39 8.10
CA VAL A 112 7.13 2.08 7.81
C VAL A 112 6.66 1.63 6.44
N MET A 113 7.59 1.19 5.61
CA MET A 113 7.31 0.56 4.33
C MET A 113 7.83 -0.88 4.36
N ILE A 114 6.95 -1.83 4.08
CA ILE A 114 7.22 -3.28 4.15
C ILE A 114 7.31 -3.82 2.73
N GLY A 115 8.40 -4.53 2.42
CA GLY A 115 8.66 -5.04 1.08
C GLY A 115 7.63 -6.05 0.60
N GLY A 116 7.35 -6.03 -0.70
CA GLY A 116 6.37 -6.87 -1.38
C GLY A 116 6.44 -6.62 -2.89
N TYR A 117 5.61 -7.30 -3.67
CA TYR A 117 5.59 -7.12 -5.13
C TYR A 117 5.09 -5.74 -5.56
N LEU A 118 4.33 -5.04 -4.73
CA LEU A 118 3.82 -3.70 -5.00
C LEU A 118 4.34 -2.67 -4.00
N THR A 119 5.54 -2.85 -3.46
CA THR A 119 6.18 -1.85 -2.59
C THR A 119 7.61 -1.59 -3.06
N PHE A 120 8.17 -0.44 -2.70
CA PHE A 120 9.39 0.09 -3.30
C PHE A 120 9.22 0.22 -4.82
N GLN A 121 10.01 -0.49 -5.62
CA GLN A 121 9.76 -0.59 -7.07
C GLN A 121 8.93 -1.82 -7.41
N GLY A 122 9.12 -2.93 -6.73
CA GLY A 122 8.31 -4.14 -6.85
C GLY A 122 8.42 -4.84 -8.22
N ILE A 123 7.52 -5.80 -8.43
CA ILE A 123 7.41 -6.58 -9.67
C ILE A 123 7.23 -5.67 -10.86
N GLN A 124 8.09 -5.83 -11.87
CA GLN A 124 8.07 -5.03 -13.10
C GLN A 124 8.07 -3.51 -12.85
N ALA A 125 8.67 -3.05 -11.74
CA ALA A 125 8.63 -1.66 -11.29
C ALA A 125 7.21 -1.11 -11.00
N ARG A 126 6.24 -1.97 -10.66
CA ARG A 126 4.82 -1.61 -10.48
C ARG A 126 4.49 -1.06 -9.08
N GLY A 127 5.37 -1.24 -8.09
CA GLY A 127 5.32 -0.50 -6.83
C GLY A 127 5.49 1.00 -7.05
N CYS A 128 6.39 1.39 -7.95
CA CYS A 128 6.48 2.73 -8.55
C CYS A 128 6.67 3.87 -7.52
N TYR A 129 7.41 3.63 -6.43
CA TYR A 129 7.69 4.64 -5.41
C TYR A 129 8.91 5.51 -5.73
N ARG A 130 9.77 5.13 -6.68
CA ARG A 130 10.87 6.01 -7.14
C ARG A 130 10.32 7.26 -7.83
N ARG A 131 10.88 8.41 -7.49
CA ARG A 131 10.41 9.78 -7.84
C ARG A 131 9.04 10.11 -7.26
N SER A 132 8.66 9.47 -6.16
CA SER A 132 7.50 9.85 -5.37
C SER A 132 7.95 10.56 -4.08
N PRO A 133 7.06 11.31 -3.41
CA PRO A 133 7.38 11.95 -2.13
C PRO A 133 7.84 10.97 -1.05
N ILE A 134 7.48 9.68 -1.18
CA ILE A 134 7.91 8.64 -0.24
C ILE A 134 9.41 8.35 -0.37
N GLU A 135 10.01 8.48 -1.56
CA GLU A 135 11.44 8.24 -1.73
C GLU A 135 12.28 9.19 -0.86
N ASP A 136 11.83 10.43 -0.67
CA ASP A 136 12.53 11.44 0.13
C ASP A 136 12.59 11.09 1.63
N ILE A 137 11.64 10.31 2.13
CA ILE A 137 11.53 9.96 3.57
C ILE A 137 12.05 8.55 3.88
N LEU A 138 12.32 7.74 2.86
CA LEU A 138 12.84 6.39 3.07
C LEU A 138 14.33 6.42 3.41
N PRO A 139 14.81 5.58 4.36
CA PRO A 139 16.23 5.49 4.69
C PRO A 139 17.03 4.66 3.66
N VAL A 140 16.51 4.45 2.46
CA VAL A 140 17.08 3.60 1.40
C VAL A 140 16.89 4.27 0.04
N ASN A 141 17.81 4.02 -0.89
CA ASN A 141 17.67 4.44 -2.28
C ASN A 141 16.89 3.40 -3.09
N LEU A 142 15.98 3.84 -3.96
CA LEU A 142 15.19 2.94 -4.80
C LEU A 142 15.89 2.68 -6.14
N LEU A 143 15.91 1.42 -6.58
CA LEU A 143 16.49 1.02 -7.87
C LEU A 143 15.69 1.57 -9.05
N ASP A 144 16.27 1.55 -10.24
CA ASP A 144 15.51 1.70 -11.49
C ASP A 144 15.05 0.31 -11.94
N GLY A 145 13.76 0.16 -12.25
CA GLY A 145 13.21 -1.12 -12.74
C GLY A 145 12.68 -2.04 -11.64
N ASP A 146 12.52 -3.32 -11.98
CA ASP A 146 12.09 -4.38 -11.04
C ASP A 146 13.18 -4.60 -9.98
N ASP A 147 12.81 -4.51 -8.70
CA ASP A 147 13.75 -4.59 -7.57
C ASP A 147 13.79 -5.97 -6.89
N ARG A 148 13.05 -6.95 -7.42
CA ARG A 148 12.99 -8.28 -6.83
C ARG A 148 14.23 -9.09 -7.16
N VAL A 149 14.61 -9.92 -6.20
CA VAL A 149 15.62 -10.96 -6.38
C VAL A 149 14.98 -12.30 -6.02
N GLU A 150 14.26 -12.88 -6.97
CA GLU A 150 13.58 -14.16 -6.77
C GLU A 150 14.58 -15.32 -6.79
N LYS A 151 14.76 -15.95 -5.62
CA LYS A 151 15.59 -17.14 -5.44
C LYS A 151 14.79 -18.18 -4.69
N CYS A 152 14.33 -19.21 -5.39
CA CYS A 152 13.51 -20.27 -4.78
C CYS A 152 14.25 -21.02 -3.64
N GLN A 153 15.58 -20.98 -3.63
CA GLN A 153 16.43 -21.58 -2.61
C GLN A 153 16.76 -20.65 -1.41
N GLY A 154 16.39 -19.37 -1.49
CA GLY A 154 16.93 -18.31 -0.63
C GLY A 154 18.22 -17.72 -1.20
#